data_AF-A0A970QQK4-F1
#
_entry.id   AF-A0A970QQK4-F1
#
_cell.length_a   1.000
_cell.length_b   1.000
_cell.length_c   1.000
_cell.angle_alpha   90.00
_cell.angle_beta   90.00
_cell.angle_gamma   90.00
#
_symmetry.space_group_name_H-M   'P 1'
#
loop_
_entity.id
_entity.type
_entity.pdbx_description
1 polymer ?
#
loop_
_entity_poly.entity_id
_entity_poly.type
_entity_poly.pdbx_seq_one_letter_code
_entity_poly.pdbx_strand_id
1 'polypeptide(L)'
;YYAKTIITGKTDFNELCDKVNKLSKIDKRVVSEVLTYAWQTMKIDMAHGKAIENVDKTCCYIQISSKAKKNKDDVSIKDYSKREIIIKPGPTVLEFFDKFKFYEKRS
;
A
#
# COMPACT_ATOMS: atom_id res chain seq x y z
N TYR A 1 21.08 16.21 6.69
CA TYR A 1 20.22 15.41 7.59
C TYR A 1 18.90 15.14 6.89
N TYR A 2 18.32 13.94 7.06
CA TYR A 2 17.00 13.58 6.50
C TYR A 2 16.05 13.26 7.65
N ALA A 3 14.84 13.81 7.62
CA ALA A 3 13.78 13.38 8.52
C ALA A 3 13.37 11.95 8.14
N LYS A 4 13.20 11.09 9.15
CA LYS A 4 12.70 9.72 8.99
C LYS A 4 11.50 9.54 9.91
N THR A 5 10.44 8.93 9.38
CA THR A 5 9.26 8.55 10.18
C THR A 5 9.66 7.56 11.26
N ILE A 6 9.14 7.76 12.47
CA ILE A 6 9.24 6.79 13.56
C ILE A 6 7.98 5.92 13.51
N ILE A 7 8.14 4.61 13.33
CA ILE A 7 7.03 3.65 13.39
C ILE A 7 6.66 3.48 14.88
N THR A 8 5.50 3.98 15.29
CA THR A 8 5.05 3.97 16.69
C THR A 8 4.28 2.71 17.07
N GLY A 9 3.85 1.92 16.09
CA GLY A 9 3.13 0.67 16.31
C GLY A 9 2.77 -0.01 15.01
N LYS A 10 2.17 -1.20 15.13
CA LYS A 10 1.64 -1.98 14.01
C LYS A 10 0.22 -2.40 14.36
N THR A 11 -0.72 -2.16 13.45
CA THR A 11 -2.07 -2.74 13.53
C THR A 11 -2.06 -4.06 12.77
N ASP A 12 -2.48 -5.14 13.43
CA ASP A 12 -2.63 -6.43 12.76
C ASP A 12 -3.98 -6.56 12.05
N PHE A 13 -4.18 -7.66 11.34
CA PHE A 13 -5.39 -7.88 10.54
C PHE A 13 -6.65 -7.99 11.41
N ASN A 14 -6.56 -8.62 12.57
CA ASN A 14 -7.68 -8.81 13.47
C ASN A 14 -8.10 -7.46 14.09
N GLU A 15 -7.13 -6.66 14.52
CA GLU A 15 -7.34 -5.29 14.99
C GLU A 15 -7.93 -4.39 13.90
N LEU A 16 -7.48 -4.54 12.65
CA LEU A 16 -8.07 -3.83 11.50
C LEU A 16 -9.55 -4.20 11.33
N CYS A 17 -9.88 -5.49 11.38
CA CYS A 17 -11.26 -5.96 11.30
C CYS A 17 -12.11 -5.40 12.45
N ASP A 18 -11.57 -5.34 13.67
CA ASP A 18 -12.24 -4.73 14.83
C ASP A 18 -12.52 -3.24 14.62
N LYS A 19 -11.55 -2.49 14.08
CA LYS A 19 -11.72 -1.06 13.77
C LYS A 19 -12.82 -0.85 12.72
N VAL A 20 -12.82 -1.65 11.65
CA VAL A 20 -13.83 -1.56 10.58
C VAL A 20 -15.22 -1.97 11.09
N ASN A 21 -15.33 -3.04 11.89
CA ASN A 21 -16.57 -3.43 12.56
C ASN A 21 -17.12 -2.28 13.44
N LYS A 22 -16.27 -1.65 14.26
CA LYS A 22 -16.69 -0.54 15.13
C LYS A 22 -17.24 0.66 14.34
N LEU A 23 -16.63 0.97 13.19
CA LEU A 23 -17.00 2.09 12.33
C LEU A 23 -18.24 1.81 11.47
N SER A 24 -18.30 0.64 10.83
CA SER A 24 -19.36 0.28 9.88
C SER A 24 -20.56 -0.43 10.50
N LYS A 25 -20.41 -0.95 11.72
CA LYS A 25 -21.36 -1.86 12.40
C LYS A 25 -21.61 -3.19 11.66
N ILE A 26 -20.83 -3.51 10.62
CA ILE A 26 -20.88 -4.79 9.91
C ILE A 26 -20.21 -5.86 10.76
N ASP A 27 -20.79 -7.06 10.83
CA ASP A 27 -20.24 -8.20 11.56
C ASP A 27 -18.76 -8.45 11.22
N LYS A 28 -17.95 -8.66 12.26
CA LYS A 28 -16.50 -8.81 12.12
C LYS A 28 -16.10 -9.97 11.20
N ARG A 29 -16.86 -11.08 11.20
CA ARG A 29 -16.58 -12.23 10.34
C ARG A 29 -16.75 -11.86 8.87
N VAL A 30 -17.83 -11.13 8.56
CA VAL A 30 -18.08 -10.62 7.20
C VAL A 30 -16.99 -9.64 6.77
N VAL A 31 -16.58 -8.73 7.66
CA VAL A 31 -15.46 -7.80 7.40
C VAL A 31 -14.17 -8.57 7.09
N SER A 32 -13.83 -9.55 7.93
CA SER A 32 -12.64 -10.39 7.77
C SER A 32 -12.65 -11.12 6.43
N GLU A 33 -13.79 -11.71 6.06
CA GLU A 33 -13.96 -12.42 4.80
C GLU A 33 -13.77 -11.50 3.59
N VAL A 34 -14.46 -10.36 3.56
CA VAL A 34 -14.37 -9.37 2.48
C VAL A 34 -12.93 -8.86 2.32
N LEU A 35 -12.27 -8.49 3.42
CA LEU A 35 -10.88 -8.00 3.37
C LEU A 35 -9.90 -9.08 2.93
N THR A 36 -10.15 -10.35 3.29
CA THR A 36 -9.33 -11.48 2.84
C THR A 36 -9.41 -11.65 1.33
N TYR A 37 -10.61 -11.67 0.76
CA TYR A 37 -10.79 -11.83 -0.68
C TYR A 37 -10.38 -10.58 -1.48
N ALA A 38 -10.57 -9.38 -0.92
CA ALA A 38 -10.04 -8.16 -1.51
C ALA A 38 -8.51 -8.24 -1.61
N TRP A 39 -7.82 -8.63 -0.53
CA TRP A 39 -6.36 -8.80 -0.55
C TRP A 39 -5.90 -9.87 -1.55
N GLN A 40 -6.63 -10.99 -1.66
CA GLN A 40 -6.33 -12.02 -2.65
C GLN A 40 -6.45 -11.49 -4.09
N THR A 41 -7.55 -10.79 -4.39
CA THR A 41 -7.78 -10.18 -5.71
C THR A 41 -6.68 -9.17 -6.03
N MET A 42 -6.31 -8.33 -5.06
CA MET A 42 -5.24 -7.36 -5.24
C MET A 42 -3.90 -8.02 -5.60
N LYS A 43 -3.55 -9.12 -4.92
CA LYS A 43 -2.32 -9.86 -5.24
C LYS A 43 -2.34 -10.42 -6.66
N ILE A 44 -3.48 -10.94 -7.11
CA ILE A 44 -3.63 -11.50 -8.47
C ILE A 44 -3.45 -10.39 -9.52
N ASP A 45 -4.13 -9.26 -9.35
CA ASP A 45 -4.03 -8.15 -10.31
C ASP A 45 -2.62 -7.54 -10.33
N MET A 46 -1.99 -7.35 -9.17
CA MET A 46 -0.61 -6.87 -9.09
C MET A 46 0.38 -7.86 -9.71
N ALA A 47 0.18 -9.17 -9.55
CA ALA A 47 1.01 -10.19 -10.19
C ALA A 47 0.92 -10.13 -11.73
N HIS A 48 -0.22 -9.68 -12.27
CA HIS A 48 -0.40 -9.40 -13.70
C HIS A 48 0.08 -8.01 -14.12
N GLY A 49 0.79 -7.27 -13.24
CA GLY A 49 1.35 -5.96 -13.55
C GLY A 49 0.33 -4.83 -13.56
N LYS A 50 -0.88 -5.04 -13.04
CA LYS A 50 -1.87 -3.98 -12.93
C LYS A 50 -1.62 -3.12 -11.70
N ALA A 51 -1.98 -1.85 -11.82
CA ALA A 51 -2.10 -0.95 -10.69
C ALA A 51 -3.54 -1.00 -10.16
N ILE A 52 -3.69 -0.88 -8.83
CA ILE A 52 -4.99 -0.90 -8.15
C ILE A 52 -5.26 0.50 -7.64
N GLU A 53 -6.33 1.11 -8.11
CA GLU A 53 -6.77 2.43 -7.71
C GLU A 53 -7.96 2.30 -6.74
N ASN A 54 -7.89 3.02 -5.62
CA ASN A 54 -8.98 3.14 -4.66
C ASN A 54 -9.86 4.37 -4.99
N VAL A 55 -11.01 4.50 -4.34
CA VAL A 55 -12.02 5.56 -4.58
C VAL A 55 -11.43 6.98 -4.48
N ASP A 56 -10.44 7.17 -3.61
CA ASP A 56 -9.74 8.43 -3.40
C ASP A 56 -8.58 8.67 -4.38
N LYS A 57 -8.44 7.83 -5.42
CA LYS A 57 -7.33 7.80 -6.37
C LYS A 57 -5.98 7.42 -5.76
N THR A 58 -5.96 6.88 -4.53
CA THR A 58 -4.75 6.25 -4.01
C THR A 58 -4.45 5.00 -4.84
N CYS A 59 -3.25 4.93 -5.38
CA CYS A 59 -2.85 3.90 -6.32
C CYS A 59 -1.75 3.01 -5.73
N CYS A 60 -1.95 1.68 -5.80
CA CYS A 60 -1.02 0.69 -5.29
C CYS A 60 -0.58 -0.24 -6.43
N TYR A 61 0.73 -0.40 -6.64
CA TYR A 61 1.27 -1.23 -7.72
C TYR A 61 2.65 -1.81 -7.38
N ILE A 62 3.02 -2.90 -8.05
CA ILE A 62 4.36 -3.46 -7.95
C ILE A 62 5.28 -2.69 -8.91
N GLN A 63 6.37 -2.15 -8.38
CA GLN A 63 7.47 -1.64 -9.16
C GLN A 63 8.60 -2.67 -9.17
N ILE A 64 8.96 -3.11 -10.39
CA ILE A 64 10.14 -3.92 -10.63
C ILE A 64 11.18 -3.03 -11.30
N SER A 65 12.34 -2.91 -10.68
CA SER A 65 13.47 -2.15 -11.22
C SER A 65 14.59 -3.12 -11.58
N SER A 66 15.29 -2.85 -12.68
CA SER A 66 16.50 -3.57 -13.12
C SER A 66 17.57 -2.55 -13.52
N LYS A 67 18.84 -2.93 -13.48
CA LYS A 67 19.91 -2.10 -14.07
C LYS A 67 19.70 -2.07 -15.58
N ALA A 68 19.64 -0.88 -16.17
CA ALA A 68 19.41 -0.72 -17.60
C ALA A 68 20.45 -1.51 -18.42
N LYS A 69 19.97 -2.40 -19.30
CA LYS A 69 20.77 -3.03 -20.36
C LYS A 69 20.42 -2.36 -21.69
N LYS A 70 21.35 -2.35 -22.65
CA LYS A 70 21.18 -1.67 -23.95
C LYS A 70 20.01 -2.20 -24.78
N ASN A 71 19.60 -3.46 -24.58
CA ASN A 71 18.49 -4.09 -25.29
C ASN A 71 17.29 -4.35 -24.37
N LYS A 72 16.08 -4.09 -24.88
CA LYS A 72 14.81 -4.29 -24.16
C LYS A 72 14.48 -5.77 -23.91
N ASP A 73 15.04 -6.66 -24.71
CA ASP A 73 14.78 -8.11 -24.64
C ASP A 73 15.70 -8.86 -23.65
N ASP A 74 16.71 -8.19 -23.09
CA ASP A 74 17.73 -8.78 -22.21
C ASP A 74 17.33 -8.80 -20.72
N VAL A 75 16.07 -8.52 -20.40
CA VAL A 75 15.61 -8.44 -19.00
C VAL A 75 15.07 -9.80 -18.55
N SER A 76 15.95 -10.60 -17.93
CA SER A 76 15.53 -11.80 -17.20
C SER A 76 14.97 -11.44 -15.83
N ILE A 77 14.07 -12.27 -15.28
CA ILE A 77 13.64 -12.22 -13.87
C ILE A 77 14.83 -12.19 -12.88
N LYS A 78 15.97 -12.78 -13.27
CA LYS A 78 17.23 -12.80 -12.51
C LYS A 78 17.94 -11.44 -12.48
N ASP A 79 17.61 -10.55 -13.41
CA ASP A 79 18.21 -9.21 -13.53
C ASP A 79 17.44 -8.15 -12.71
N TYR A 80 16.36 -8.51 -12.04
CA TYR A 80 15.60 -7.60 -11.19
C TYR A 80 16.43 -7.21 -9.97
N SER A 81 16.77 -5.92 -9.87
CA SER A 81 17.54 -5.36 -8.76
C SER A 81 16.67 -4.98 -7.57
N LYS A 82 15.36 -4.77 -7.80
CA LYS A 82 14.41 -4.39 -6.76
C LYS A 82 12.99 -4.80 -7.12
N ARG A 83 12.23 -5.30 -6.14
CA ARG A 83 10.78 -5.54 -6.23
C ARG A 83 10.13 -4.87 -5.04
N GLU A 84 9.30 -3.88 -5.28
CA GLU A 84 8.66 -3.11 -4.22
C GLU A 84 7.18 -2.89 -4.53
N ILE A 85 6.36 -2.80 -3.48
CA ILE A 85 5.02 -2.24 -3.60
C ILE A 85 5.15 -0.74 -3.39
N ILE A 86 4.67 0.02 -4.37
CA ILE A 86 4.59 1.47 -4.30
C ILE A 86 3.15 1.87 -4.05
N ILE A 87 2.95 2.75 -3.09
CA ILE A 87 1.67 3.40 -2.83
C ILE A 87 1.82 4.88 -3.19
N LYS A 88 1.07 5.33 -4.18
CA LYS A 88 0.94 6.75 -4.53
C LYS A 88 -0.33 7.29 -3.87
N PRO A 89 -0.22 8.18 -2.88
CA PRO A 89 -1.39 8.72 -2.18
C PRO A 89 -2.24 9.57 -3.13
N GLY A 90 -3.56 9.40 -3.06
CA GLY A 90 -4.53 10.26 -3.71
C GLY A 90 -4.80 11.55 -2.92
N PRO A 91 -5.61 12.48 -3.45
CA PRO A 91 -5.86 13.79 -2.83
C PRO A 91 -6.34 13.70 -1.39
N THR A 92 -7.25 12.78 -1.06
CA THR A 92 -7.80 12.66 0.30
C THR A 92 -6.76 12.22 1.33
N VAL A 93 -5.85 11.32 0.96
CA VAL A 93 -4.74 10.90 1.84
C VAL A 93 -3.75 12.05 2.04
N LEU A 94 -3.46 12.81 0.99
CA LEU A 94 -2.59 13.99 1.08
C LEU A 94 -3.18 15.05 2.03
N GLU A 95 -4.47 15.40 1.86
CA GLU A 95 -5.17 16.32 2.75
C GLU A 95 -5.19 15.82 4.20
N PHE A 96 -5.32 14.50 4.41
CA PHE A 96 -5.26 13.91 5.73
C PHE A 96 -3.88 14.15 6.37
N PHE A 97 -2.79 13.96 5.64
CA PHE A 97 -1.45 14.25 6.16
C PHE A 97 -1.26 15.71 6.54
N ASP A 98 -1.77 16.64 5.74
CA ASP A 98 -1.70 18.07 6.00
C ASP A 98 -2.48 18.46 7.27
N LYS A 99 -3.69 17.90 7.44
CA LYS A 99 -4.55 18.16 8.62
C LYS A 99 -3.94 17.67 9.93
N PHE A 100 -3.27 16.50 9.91
CA PHE A 100 -2.69 15.90 11.11
C PHE A 100 -1.32 16.46 11.48
N LYS A 101 -0.76 17.40 10.71
CA LYS A 101 0.55 18.03 10.97
C LYS A 101 1.63 17.02 11.39
N PHE A 102 1.73 15.87 10.72
CA PHE A 102 2.69 14.79 11.04
C PHE A 102 4.18 15.23 11.02
N TYR A 103 4.46 16.50 10.73
CA TYR A 103 5.74 17.20 10.88
C TYR A 103 5.95 17.78 12.28
N GLU A 104 5.78 17.03 13.37
CA GLU A 104 6.23 17.52 14.68
C GLU A 104 7.72 17.24 14.88
N LYS A 105 8.50 18.32 14.76
CA LYS A 105 9.89 18.41 15.17
C LYS A 105 9.95 18.26 16.69
N ARG A 106 10.45 17.13 17.21
CA ARG A 106 10.84 17.05 18.62
C ARG A 106 12.01 18.01 18.84
N SER A 107 11.76 19.04 19.65
CA SER A 107 12.75 19.95 20.27
C SER A 107 13.72 19.19 21.17
#